data_AF-A0A1X7T304-F1
#
_entry.id   AF-A0A1X7T304-F1
#
_cell.length_a   1.000
_cell.length_b   1.000
_cell.length_c   1.000
_cell.angle_alpha   90.00
_cell.angle_beta   90.00
_cell.angle_gamma   90.00
#
_symmetry.space_group_name_H-M   'P 1'
#
loop_
_entity.id
_entity.type
_entity.pdbx_description
1 polymer ?
#
loop_
_entity_poly.entity_id
_entity_poly.type
_entity_poly.pdbx_seq_one_letter_code
_entity_poly.pdbx_strand_id
1 'polypeptide(L)' 'MLCRKFELTTIKCPDSVIGNIYSVLNRWRGHIFEECPLAGTSMFVVKAYLPVNESF' A
#
# COMPACT_ATOMS: atom_id res chain seq x y z
N MET A 1 -14.26 20.16 -11.77
CA MET A 1 -13.62 19.72 -10.51
C MET A 1 -13.52 18.20 -10.54
N LEU A 2 -12.41 17.65 -11.05
CA LEU A 2 -12.24 16.19 -11.21
C LEU A 2 -11.82 15.59 -9.86
N CYS A 3 -12.78 15.17 -9.03
CA CYS A 3 -12.50 14.31 -7.89
C CYS A 3 -12.05 12.93 -8.41
N ARG A 4 -10.76 12.78 -8.70
CA ARG A 4 -10.16 11.48 -9.02
C ARG A 4 -10.38 10.54 -7.82
N LYS A 5 -10.94 9.36 -8.08
CA LYS A 5 -11.30 8.37 -7.06
C LYS A 5 -10.02 7.62 -6.65
N PHE A 6 -9.64 7.74 -5.38
CA PHE A 6 -8.56 6.97 -4.76
C PHE A 6 -9.18 5.82 -3.99
N GLU A 7 -8.74 4.59 -4.24
CA GLU A 7 -9.18 3.42 -3.48
C GLU A 7 -8.22 3.16 -2.32
N LEU A 8 -8.77 2.69 -1.21
CA LEU A 8 -8.00 2.16 -0.08
C LEU A 8 -7.67 0.69 -0.38
N THR A 9 -6.40 0.40 -0.65
CA THR A 9 -5.94 -0.99 -0.80
C THR A 9 -5.23 -1.44 0.47
N THR A 10 -5.62 -2.61 0.99
CA THR A 10 -4.95 -3.25 2.12
C THR A 10 -4.06 -4.36 1.61
N ILE A 11 -2.75 -4.17 1.68
CA ILE A 11 -1.74 -5.11 1.19
C ILE A 11 -1.26 -5.94 2.38
N LYS A 12 -1.26 -7.27 2.22
CA LYS A 12 -0.70 -8.20 3.20
C LYS A 12 0.49 -8.91 2.58
N CYS A 13 1.66 -8.73 3.16
CA CYS A 13 2.91 -9.17 2.56
C CYS A 13 3.98 -9.36 3.63
N PRO A 14 4.94 -10.29 3.42
CA PRO A 14 6.03 -10.46 4.37
C PRO A 14 7.02 -9.29 4.33
N ASP A 15 7.78 -9.11 5.42
CA ASP A 15 8.76 -8.03 5.60
C ASP A 15 9.81 -7.99 4.47
N SER A 16 10.20 -9.16 3.96
CA SER A 16 11.15 -9.29 2.85
C SER A 16 10.71 -8.55 1.57
N VAL A 17 9.40 -8.40 1.33
CA VAL A 17 8.86 -7.74 0.13
C VAL A 17 8.43 -6.29 0.41
N ILE A 18 8.46 -5.85 1.68
CA ILE A 18 7.96 -4.54 2.08
C ILE A 18 8.77 -3.41 1.45
N GLY A 19 10.10 -3.60 1.34
CA GLY A 19 11.00 -2.65 0.68
C GLY A 19 10.63 -2.39 -0.79
N ASN A 20 10.18 -3.44 -1.50
CA ASN A 20 9.71 -3.29 -2.87
C ASN A 20 8.42 -2.48 -2.94
N ILE A 21 7.52 -2.66 -1.97
CA ILE A 21 6.24 -1.94 -1.89
C ILE A 21 6.48 -0.45 -1.68
N TYR A 22 7.40 -0.04 -0.80
CA TYR A 22 7.77 1.38 -0.66
C TYR A 22 8.32 1.97 -1.95
N SER A 23 9.11 1.21 -2.70
CA SER A 23 9.66 1.66 -3.99
C SER A 23 8.56 1.88 -5.04
N VAL A 24 7.57 0.99 -5.08
CA VAL A 24 6.38 1.13 -5.92
C VAL A 24 5.55 2.33 -5.44
N LEU A 25 5.22 2.45 -4.16
CA LEU A 25 4.45 3.59 -3.62
C LEU A 25 5.11 4.94 -3.91
N ASN A 26 6.43 5.04 -3.78
CA ASN A 26 7.18 6.26 -4.07
C ASN A 26 7.12 6.66 -5.56
N ARG A 27 7.18 5.68 -6.48
CA ARG A 27 6.99 5.94 -7.92
C ARG A 27 5.58 6.43 -8.24
N TRP A 28 4.59 5.97 -7.50
CA TRP A 28 3.17 6.19 -7.80
C TRP A 28 2.59 7.37 -7.02
N ARG A 29 3.41 8.09 -6.24
CA ARG A 29 3.00 9.13 -5.28
C ARG A 29 1.89 8.63 -4.33
N GLY A 30 1.86 7.33 -4.07
CA GLY A 30 0.92 6.72 -3.13
C GLY A 30 1.30 7.09 -1.71
N HIS A 31 0.31 7.49 -0.91
CA HIS A 31 0.52 7.76 0.50
C HIS A 31 0.19 6.52 1.32
N ILE A 32 1.12 6.10 2.16
CA ILE A 32 0.90 5.04 3.14
C ILE A 32 0.14 5.69 4.29
N PHE A 33 -1.05 5.19 4.53
CA PHE A 33 -1.91 5.71 5.59
C PHE A 33 -1.62 5.00 6.91
N GLU A 34 -1.40 3.69 6.86
CA GLU A 34 -1.23 2.88 8.06
C GLU A 34 -0.41 1.64 7.75
N GLU A 35 0.58 1.35 8.58
CA GLU A 35 1.37 0.12 8.52
C GLU A 35 1.31 -0.57 9.88
N CYS A 36 0.97 -1.85 9.89
CA CYS A 36 0.84 -2.64 11.10
C CYS A 36 1.60 -3.96 10.92
N PRO A 37 2.70 -4.20 11.67
CA PRO A 37 3.31 -5.52 11.75
C PRO A 37 2.38 -6.49 12.49
N LEU A 38 2.26 -7.71 11.99
CA LEU A 38 1.57 -8.78 12.72
C LEU A 38 2.53 -9.34 13.78
N ALA A 39 2.30 -8.96 15.05
CA ALA A 39 3.11 -9.44 16.16
C ALA A 39 3.11 -10.98 16.21
N GLY A 40 4.30 -11.59 16.10
CA GLY A 40 4.47 -13.04 16.07
C GLY A 40 4.59 -13.66 14.68
N THR A 41 4.56 -12.88 13.59
CA THR A 41 4.83 -13.37 12.23
C THR A 41 5.57 -12.32 11.40
N SER A 42 6.43 -12.75 10.47
CA SER A 42 7.09 -11.87 9.49
C SER A 42 6.13 -11.22 8.47
N MET A 43 4.85 -11.07 8.78
CA MET A 43 3.83 -10.49 7.91
C MET A 43 3.49 -9.07 8.35
N PHE A 44 3.30 -8.20 7.35
CA PHE A 44 2.90 -6.81 7.54
C PHE A 44 1.60 -6.54 6.79
N VAL A 45 0.79 -5.66 7.38
CA VAL A 45 -0.44 -5.15 6.78
C VAL A 45 -0.24 -3.67 6.53
N VAL A 46 -0.24 -3.27 5.26
CA VAL A 46 -0.06 -1.88 4.84
C VAL A 46 -1.32 -1.39 4.15
N LYS A 47 -1.86 -0.27 4.59
CA LYS A 47 -2.99 0.43 3.96
C LYS A 47 -2.45 1.62 3.17
N ALA A 48 -2.73 1.64 1.87
CA ALA A 48 -2.28 2.71 0.98
C ALA A 48 -3.38 3.17 0.02
N TYR A 49 -3.27 4.42 -0.42
CA TYR A 49 -4.13 5.00 -1.46
C TYR A 49 -3.51 4.78 -2.84
N LEU A 50 -4.22 4.09 -3.72
CA LEU A 50 -3.83 3.90 -5.12
C LEU A 50 -4.98 4.36 -6.04
N PRO A 51 -4.69 4.99 -7.20
CA PRO A 51 -5.73 5.32 -8.17
C PRO A 51 -6.44 4.05 -8.68
N VAL A 52 -7.78 4.03 -8.59
CA VAL A 52 -8.66 2.91 -8.99
C VAL A 52 -8.39 2.41 -10.41
N ASN A 53 -7.94 3.29 -11.31
CA ASN A 53 -7.77 2.99 -12.73
C ASN A 53 -6.68 1.92 -13.02
N GLU A 54 -5.89 1.52 -12.03
CA GLU A 54 -4.81 0.53 -12.17
C GLU A 54 -4.96 -0.69 -11.23
N SER A 55 -6.07 -0.80 -10.48
CA SER A 55 -6.29 -1.87 -9.49
C SER A 55 -7.06 -3.09 -10.04
N PHE A 56 -7.10 -3.29 -11.36
CA PHE A 56 -7.86 -4.38 -12.01
C PHE A 56 -6.98 -5.56 -12.40
#